data_AF-A0A935UR88-F1
#
_entry.id   AF-A0A935UR88-F1
#
_cell.length_a   1.000
_cell.length_b   1.000
_cell.length_c   1.000
_cell.angle_alpha   90.00
_cell.angle_beta   90.00
_cell.angle_gamma   90.00
#
_symmetry.space_group_name_H-M   'P 1'
#
loop_
_entity.id
_entity.type
_entity.pdbx_description
1 polymer ?
#
loop_
_entity_poly.entity_id
_entity_poly.type
_entity_poly.pdbx_seq_one_letter_code
_entity_poly.pdbx_strand_id
1 'polypeptide(L)'
;MPSSRPARRRVNEQRRQPALTAGQAIEQYRPHLATREEWSGVADFVRAAVRDLDPEGPHRAREWLRTVTALAVWSQREGTPLDREEIFAPDNIRRYAEIGCPELSSPSTATRRAVLRTMGRALTEDAPWPRSTAHAPGR
;
A
#
# COMPACT_ATOMS: atom_id res chain seq x y z
N MET A 1 32.27 0.09 -47.58
CA MET A 1 32.51 -0.14 -46.13
C MET A 1 33.73 0.70 -45.71
N PRO A 2 33.85 1.27 -44.49
CA PRO A 2 32.89 1.53 -43.40
C PRO A 2 32.70 3.06 -43.15
N SER A 3 31.49 3.60 -42.94
CA SER A 3 30.77 3.81 -41.67
C SER A 3 31.57 4.43 -40.50
N SER A 4 31.38 5.73 -40.26
CA SER A 4 31.35 6.29 -38.91
C SER A 4 30.68 7.66 -38.87
N ARG A 5 29.46 7.69 -38.33
CA ARG A 5 28.74 8.90 -37.92
C ARG A 5 28.57 8.76 -36.40
N PRO A 6 29.17 9.60 -35.55
CA PRO A 6 28.84 9.57 -34.14
C PRO A 6 27.53 10.34 -33.95
N ALA A 7 26.41 9.62 -33.94
CA ALA A 7 25.19 10.10 -33.32
C ALA A 7 25.42 10.11 -31.80
N ARG A 8 26.04 11.17 -31.28
CA ARG A 8 26.09 11.40 -29.82
C ARG A 8 24.70 11.80 -29.33
N ARG A 9 23.89 10.77 -29.09
CA ARG A 9 22.98 10.58 -27.97
C ARG A 9 22.59 11.88 -27.22
N ARG A 10 21.67 12.66 -27.80
CA ARG A 10 20.78 13.56 -27.04
C ARG A 10 19.72 12.67 -26.38
N VAL A 11 20.06 12.01 -25.28
CA VAL A 11 19.07 11.22 -24.51
C VAL A 11 19.01 11.78 -23.10
N ASN A 12 17.88 12.43 -22.82
CA ASN A 12 17.32 12.73 -21.49
C ASN A 12 17.99 13.81 -20.64
N GLU A 13 17.95 15.06 -21.12
CA GLU A 13 17.95 16.22 -20.21
C GLU A 13 16.60 16.37 -19.46
N GLN A 14 15.55 15.64 -19.88
CA GLN A 14 14.23 15.59 -19.24
C GLN A 14 14.11 14.68 -18.01
N ARG A 15 15.17 13.97 -17.59
CA ARG A 15 15.15 13.09 -16.39
C ARG A 15 15.76 13.71 -15.13
N ARG A 16 15.69 15.04 -15.00
CA ARG A 16 16.05 15.75 -13.78
C ARG A 16 14.83 16.40 -13.11
N GLN A 17 13.67 15.76 -13.20
CA GLN A 17 12.71 15.91 -12.10
C GLN A 17 13.42 15.36 -10.86
N PRO A 18 13.53 16.10 -9.74
CA PRO A 18 14.06 15.52 -8.52
C PRO A 18 13.24 14.26 -8.25
N ALA A 19 13.91 13.13 -8.05
CA ALA A 19 13.23 11.89 -7.71
C ALA A 19 12.36 12.19 -6.48
N LEU A 20 11.04 12.14 -6.65
CA LEU A 20 10.10 12.46 -5.58
C LEU A 20 10.50 11.67 -4.33
N THR A 21 10.57 12.34 -3.18
CA THR A 21 10.79 11.62 -1.93
C THR A 21 9.56 10.78 -1.58
N ALA A 22 9.70 9.83 -0.67
CA ALA A 22 8.58 9.08 -0.12
C ALA A 22 7.49 10.02 0.44
N GLY A 23 7.88 11.02 1.24
CA GLY A 23 6.97 12.04 1.77
C GLY A 23 6.25 12.84 0.69
N GLN A 24 6.95 13.26 -0.37
CA GLN A 24 6.33 13.95 -1.49
C GLN A 24 5.35 13.06 -2.26
N ALA A 25 5.65 11.77 -2.39
CA ALA A 25 4.75 10.80 -3.02
C ALA A 25 3.47 10.59 -2.20
N ILE A 26 3.57 10.59 -0.86
CA ILE A 26 2.44 10.49 0.07
C ILE A 26 1.48 11.69 -0.07
N GLU A 27 2.03 12.91 -0.10
CA GLU A 27 1.22 14.13 -0.18
C GLU A 27 0.48 14.30 -1.52
N GLN A 28 1.19 14.00 -2.61
CA GLN A 28 0.66 14.15 -3.96
C GLN A 28 -0.24 12.98 -4.39
N TYR A 29 -0.29 11.90 -3.62
CA TYR A 29 -1.08 10.72 -3.97
C TYR A 29 -2.57 11.04 -4.06
N ARG A 30 -3.19 10.65 -5.17
CA ARG A 30 -4.64 10.68 -5.39
C ARG A 30 -5.06 9.33 -5.97
N PRO A 31 -5.92 8.57 -5.29
CA PRO A 31 -6.35 7.26 -5.79
C PRO A 31 -7.33 7.41 -6.95
N HIS A 32 -7.27 6.46 -7.89
CA HIS A 32 -8.27 6.31 -8.95
C HIS A 32 -9.37 5.31 -8.56
N LEU A 33 -9.16 4.53 -7.48
CA LEU A 33 -10.06 3.45 -7.04
C LEU A 33 -11.20 3.93 -6.14
N ALA A 34 -11.17 5.20 -5.71
CA ALA A 34 -12.10 5.78 -4.77
C ALA A 34 -12.67 7.08 -5.36
N THR A 35 -13.93 7.38 -5.06
CA THR A 35 -14.49 8.70 -5.39
C THR A 35 -13.79 9.80 -4.60
N ARG A 36 -13.98 11.06 -5.00
CA ARG A 36 -13.42 12.22 -4.30
C ARG A 36 -13.89 12.29 -2.84
N GLU A 37 -15.15 11.97 -2.59
CA GLU A 37 -15.75 11.99 -1.25
C GLU A 37 -15.18 10.89 -0.37
N GLU A 38 -15.14 9.65 -0.88
CA GLU A 38 -14.52 8.52 -0.17
C GLU A 38 -13.05 8.78 0.14
N TRP A 39 -12.30 9.28 -0.83
CA TRP A 39 -10.90 9.65 -0.62
C TRP A 39 -10.78 10.74 0.44
N SER A 40 -11.62 11.78 0.41
CA SER A 40 -11.58 12.85 1.41
C SER A 40 -11.81 12.32 2.83
N GLY A 41 -12.64 11.29 3.01
CA GLY A 41 -12.88 10.68 4.31
C GLY A 41 -11.72 9.85 4.86
N VAL A 42 -10.91 9.23 3.99
CA VAL A 42 -9.82 8.33 4.40
C VAL A 42 -8.41 8.90 4.19
N ALA A 43 -8.26 10.04 3.50
CA ALA A 43 -6.97 10.53 3.03
C ALA A 43 -5.94 10.72 4.14
N ASP A 44 -6.32 11.39 5.23
CA ASP A 44 -5.42 11.67 6.34
C ASP A 44 -5.02 10.40 7.08
N PHE A 45 -5.97 9.49 7.31
CA PHE A 45 -5.70 8.16 7.87
C PHE A 45 -4.69 7.37 7.02
N VAL A 46 -4.94 7.28 5.70
CA VAL A 46 -4.08 6.53 4.77
C VAL A 46 -2.67 7.12 4.73
N ARG A 47 -2.54 8.45 4.66
CA ARG A 47 -1.23 9.12 4.64
C ARG A 47 -0.49 8.93 5.94
N ALA A 48 -1.16 9.05 7.09
CA ALA A 48 -0.56 8.84 8.39
C ALA A 48 -0.04 7.40 8.54
N ALA A 49 -0.86 6.40 8.20
CA ALA A 49 -0.47 4.99 8.24
C ALA A 49 0.75 4.72 7.36
N VAL A 50 0.80 5.25 6.13
CA VAL A 50 1.95 5.03 5.25
C VAL A 50 3.19 5.80 5.70
N ARG A 51 3.05 6.96 6.33
CA ARG A 51 4.20 7.67 6.93
C ARG A 51 4.83 6.87 8.07
N ASP A 52 4.00 6.30 8.95
CA ASP A 52 4.47 5.54 10.11
C ASP A 52 5.18 4.24 9.71
N LEU A 53 4.85 3.69 8.53
CA LEU A 53 5.56 2.55 7.95
C LEU A 53 6.95 2.91 7.37
N ASP A 54 7.29 4.20 7.28
CA ASP A 54 8.56 4.73 6.74
C ASP A 54 9.04 4.07 5.42
N PRO A 55 8.31 4.28 4.30
CA PRO A 55 8.68 3.65 3.03
C PRO A 55 10.03 4.15 2.51
N GLU A 56 10.91 3.21 2.19
CA GLU A 56 12.25 3.40 1.64
C GLU A 56 12.33 4.30 0.38
N GLY A 57 11.21 4.49 -0.33
CA GLY A 57 11.18 5.38 -1.49
C GLY A 57 9.78 5.62 -2.07
N PRO A 58 9.67 6.51 -3.08
CA PRO A 58 8.40 6.94 -3.65
C PRO A 58 7.60 5.82 -4.31
N HIS A 59 8.28 4.80 -4.86
CA HIS A 59 7.62 3.66 -5.48
C HIS A 59 6.89 2.81 -4.43
N ARG A 60 7.61 2.40 -3.39
CA ARG A 60 7.07 1.64 -2.26
C ARG A 60 5.96 2.42 -1.54
N ALA A 61 6.15 3.73 -1.33
CA ALA A 61 5.11 4.60 -0.77
C ALA A 61 3.81 4.55 -1.58
N ARG A 62 3.86 4.64 -2.92
CA ARG A 62 2.67 4.57 -3.78
C ARG A 62 1.98 3.20 -3.74
N GLU A 63 2.75 2.12 -3.70
CA GLU A 63 2.19 0.77 -3.59
C GLU A 63 1.45 0.58 -2.27
N TRP A 64 2.03 1.08 -1.18
CA TRP A 64 1.42 1.05 0.15
C TRP A 64 0.19 1.94 0.22
N LEU A 65 0.25 3.18 -0.28
CA LEU A 65 -0.92 4.07 -0.36
C LEU A 65 -2.07 3.43 -1.11
N ARG A 66 -1.82 2.81 -2.27
CA ARG A 66 -2.86 2.11 -3.04
C ARG A 66 -3.47 0.96 -2.25
N THR A 67 -2.66 0.22 -1.51
CA THR A 67 -3.11 -0.95 -0.75
C THR A 67 -3.90 -0.54 0.49
N VAL A 68 -3.42 0.44 1.24
CA VAL A 68 -4.11 0.98 2.43
C VAL A 68 -5.39 1.72 2.04
N THR A 69 -5.40 2.46 0.92
CA THR A 69 -6.62 3.12 0.42
C THR A 69 -7.70 2.08 0.10
N ALA A 70 -7.34 1.00 -0.58
CA ALA A 70 -8.31 -0.03 -0.96
C ALA A 70 -8.93 -0.71 0.27
N LEU A 71 -8.12 -0.96 1.31
CA LEU A 71 -8.62 -1.48 2.59
C LEU A 71 -9.52 -0.45 3.29
N ALA A 72 -9.05 0.79 3.48
CA ALA A 72 -9.78 1.81 4.23
C ALA A 72 -11.12 2.19 3.59
N VAL A 73 -11.17 2.32 2.27
CA VAL A 73 -12.42 2.60 1.54
C VAL A 73 -13.39 1.44 1.65
N TRP A 74 -12.90 0.20 1.49
CA TRP A 74 -13.75 -0.97 1.67
C TRP A 74 -14.29 -1.08 3.10
N SER A 75 -13.45 -0.86 4.10
CA SER A 75 -13.85 -0.89 5.51
C SER A 75 -14.86 0.19 5.86
N GLN A 76 -14.70 1.41 5.34
CA GLN A 76 -15.69 2.48 5.48
C GLN A 76 -17.05 2.10 4.88
N ARG A 77 -17.07 1.41 3.73
CA ARG A 77 -18.32 0.91 3.11
C ARG A 77 -19.00 -0.17 3.96
N GLU A 78 -18.21 -0.98 4.67
CA GLU A 78 -18.72 -1.99 5.61
C GLU A 78 -19.13 -1.39 6.97
N GLY A 79 -18.89 -0.09 7.20
CA GLY A 79 -19.20 0.60 8.45
C GLY A 79 -18.15 0.44 9.55
N THR A 80 -16.96 -0.07 9.24
CA THR A 80 -15.85 -0.13 10.19
C THR A 80 -15.35 1.29 10.47
N PRO A 81 -15.14 1.67 11.74
CA PRO A 81 -14.58 2.98 12.07
C PRO A 81 -13.16 3.14 11.50
N LEU A 82 -12.79 4.37 11.12
CA LEU A 82 -11.42 4.75 10.71
C LEU A 82 -10.47 4.82 11.90
N ASP A 83 -10.40 3.73 12.65
CA ASP A 83 -9.44 3.50 13.71
C ASP A 83 -8.35 2.55 13.23
N ARG A 84 -7.11 2.75 13.69
CA ARG A 84 -5.97 1.98 13.22
C ARG A 84 -6.06 0.51 13.66
N GLU A 85 -6.46 0.26 14.91
CA GLU A 85 -6.61 -1.08 15.45
C GLU A 85 -7.71 -1.85 14.72
N GLU A 86 -8.81 -1.16 14.41
CA GLU A 86 -9.97 -1.77 13.73
C GLU A 86 -9.72 -2.00 12.24
N ILE A 87 -9.15 -1.02 11.53
CA ILE A 87 -8.89 -1.13 10.09
C ILE A 87 -7.80 -2.16 9.81
N PHE A 88 -6.73 -2.18 10.59
CA PHE A 88 -5.64 -3.13 10.40
C PHE A 88 -5.81 -4.42 11.22
N ALA A 89 -6.93 -4.60 11.91
CA ALA A 89 -7.23 -5.84 12.61
C ALA A 89 -7.07 -7.07 11.70
N PRO A 90 -6.55 -8.19 12.23
CA PRO A 90 -6.34 -9.41 11.45
C PRO A 90 -7.65 -9.94 10.82
N ASP A 91 -8.78 -9.79 11.53
CA ASP A 91 -10.11 -10.18 11.04
C ASP A 91 -10.61 -9.26 9.93
N ASN A 92 -10.43 -7.94 10.06
CA ASN A 92 -10.83 -6.98 9.02
C ASN A 92 -10.01 -7.20 7.74
N ILE A 93 -8.69 -7.42 7.84
CA ILE A 93 -7.82 -7.75 6.70
C ILE A 93 -8.23 -9.08 6.05
N ARG A 94 -8.60 -10.08 6.86
CA ARG A 94 -9.07 -11.37 6.36
C ARG A 94 -10.36 -11.18 5.55
N ARG A 95 -11.34 -10.47 6.11
CA ARG A 95 -12.63 -10.18 5.44
C ARG A 95 -12.42 -9.38 4.16
N TYR A 96 -11.55 -8.37 4.17
CA TYR A 96 -11.17 -7.62 2.97
C TYR A 96 -10.60 -8.53 1.87
N ALA A 97 -9.75 -9.50 2.23
CA ALA A 97 -9.21 -10.45 1.26
C ALA A 97 -10.27 -11.43 0.74
N GLU A 98 -11.22 -11.85 1.57
CA GLU A 98 -12.27 -12.81 1.19
C GLU A 98 -13.36 -12.18 0.31
N ILE A 99 -13.81 -10.95 0.62
CA ILE A 99 -14.97 -10.33 -0.05
C ILE A 99 -14.70 -8.95 -0.65
N GLY A 100 -13.63 -8.26 -0.24
CA GLY A 100 -13.30 -6.90 -0.69
C GLY A 100 -12.44 -6.83 -1.96
N CYS A 101 -12.03 -7.97 -2.51
CA CYS A 101 -11.15 -8.08 -3.67
C CYS A 101 -11.74 -8.94 -4.82
N PRO A 102 -13.00 -8.74 -5.26
CA PRO A 102 -13.64 -9.65 -6.23
C PRO A 102 -12.96 -9.67 -7.61
N GLU A 103 -12.27 -8.58 -7.98
CA GLU A 103 -11.58 -8.46 -9.27
C GLU A 103 -10.14 -9.00 -9.25
N LEU A 104 -9.60 -9.35 -8.07
CA LEU A 104 -8.24 -9.86 -7.95
C LEU A 104 -8.23 -11.39 -8.04
N SER A 105 -7.23 -11.92 -8.74
CA SER A 105 -6.96 -13.36 -8.73
C SER A 105 -6.54 -13.83 -7.33
N SER A 106 -6.86 -15.08 -6.98
CA SER A 106 -6.49 -15.70 -5.69
C SER A 106 -5.01 -15.48 -5.28
N PRO A 107 -4.00 -15.63 -6.16
CA PRO A 107 -2.60 -15.33 -5.79
C PRO A 107 -2.34 -13.85 -5.50
N SER A 108 -3.00 -12.93 -6.20
CA SER A 108 -2.90 -11.48 -5.95
C SER A 108 -3.52 -11.12 -4.61
N THR A 109 -4.67 -11.72 -4.29
CA THR A 109 -5.36 -11.56 -3.00
C THR A 109 -4.52 -12.10 -1.84
N ALA A 110 -3.91 -13.28 -2.00
CA ALA A 110 -3.01 -13.86 -1.00
C ALA A 110 -1.80 -12.96 -0.72
N THR A 111 -1.17 -12.42 -1.78
CA THR A 111 -0.03 -11.51 -1.68
C THR A 111 -0.43 -10.21 -0.97
N ARG A 112 -1.55 -9.60 -1.37
CA ARG A 112 -2.07 -8.39 -0.73
C ARG A 112 -2.42 -8.61 0.73
N ARG A 113 -3.03 -9.74 1.07
CA ARG A 113 -3.31 -10.13 2.46
C ARG A 113 -2.02 -10.26 3.27
N ALA A 114 -0.98 -10.89 2.72
CA ALA A 114 0.30 -11.03 3.41
C ALA A 114 0.94 -9.66 3.69
N VAL A 115 0.95 -8.76 2.70
CA VAL A 115 1.44 -7.38 2.85
C VAL A 115 0.66 -6.62 3.92
N LEU A 116 -0.68 -6.67 3.88
CA LEU A 116 -1.52 -6.01 4.88
C LEU A 116 -1.32 -6.56 6.28
N ARG A 117 -1.08 -7.87 6.44
CA ARG A 117 -0.76 -8.46 7.75
C ARG A 117 0.56 -7.95 8.30
N THR A 118 1.58 -7.79 7.46
CA THR A 118 2.86 -7.20 7.86
C THR A 118 2.68 -5.74 8.28
N MET A 119 1.95 -4.96 7.47
CA MET A 119 1.65 -3.55 7.80
C MET A 119 0.87 -3.42 9.10
N GLY A 120 -0.18 -4.23 9.26
CA GLY A 120 -1.02 -4.16 10.43
C GLY A 120 -0.24 -4.47 11.71
N ARG A 121 0.62 -5.50 11.71
CA ARG A 121 1.51 -5.77 12.86
C ARG A 121 2.45 -4.62 13.22
N ALA A 122 2.85 -3.82 12.24
CA ALA A 122 3.71 -2.66 12.48
C ALA A 122 2.91 -1.41 12.92
N LEU A 123 1.63 -1.35 12.57
CA LEU A 123 0.77 -0.19 12.78
C LEU A 123 -0.13 -0.31 14.00
N THR A 124 -0.40 -1.52 14.49
CA THR A 124 -1.32 -1.74 15.61
C THR A 124 -0.60 -2.21 16.85
N GLU A 125 -1.10 -1.80 18.02
CA GLU A 125 -0.54 -2.17 19.32
C GLU A 125 -1.35 -3.27 20.03
N ASP A 126 -2.68 -3.18 20.01
CA ASP A 126 -3.62 -4.02 20.75
C ASP A 126 -4.30 -5.09 19.89
N ALA A 127 -4.29 -4.94 18.56
CA ALA A 127 -4.95 -5.85 17.65
C ALA A 127 -4.51 -7.32 17.88
N PRO A 128 -5.43 -8.30 17.87
CA PRO A 128 -5.18 -9.67 18.29
C PRO A 128 -4.44 -10.49 17.21
N TRP A 129 -3.21 -10.09 16.89
CA TRP A 129 -2.40 -10.79 15.91
C TRP A 129 -2.11 -12.20 16.39
N PRO A 130 -2.42 -13.24 15.58
CA PRO A 130 -1.96 -14.57 15.90
C PRO A 130 -0.45 -14.52 15.99
N ARG A 131 0.09 -14.98 17.13
CA ARG A 131 1.52 -15.18 17.31
C ARG A 131 1.99 -15.97 16.10
N SER A 132 3.06 -15.52 15.45
CA SER A 132 3.68 -16.34 14.40
C SER A 132 4.01 -17.67 15.05
N THR A 133 3.23 -18.71 14.75
CA THR A 133 3.58 -20.07 15.08
C THR A 133 4.79 -20.37 14.23
N ALA A 134 5.97 -20.11 14.80
CA ALA A 134 7.20 -20.68 14.31
C ALA A 134 6.93 -22.18 14.25
N HIS A 135 6.78 -22.73 13.05
CA HIS A 135 6.73 -24.16 12.86
C HIS A 135 8.09 -24.67 13.36
N ALA A 136 8.12 -25.22 14.57
CA ALA A 136 9.27 -25.95 15.06
C ALA A 136 9.58 -27.04 14.02
N PRO A 137 10.79 -27.11 13.44
CA PRO A 137 11.11 -28.19 12.53
C PRO A 137 10.98 -29.50 13.31
N GLY A 138 10.14 -30.38 12.76
CA GLY A 138 9.88 -31.70 13.33
C GLY A 138 11.17 -32.48 13.53
N ARG A 139 11.22 -33.13 14.69
CA ARG A 139 12.25 -34.05 15.16
C ARG A 139 12.41 -35.28 14.27
#